data_AF-A0A8J7N2D7-F1
#
_entry.id   AF-A0A8J7N2D7-F1
#
_cell.length_a   1.000
_cell.length_b   1.000
_cell.length_c   1.000
_cell.angle_alpha   90.00
_cell.angle_beta   90.00
_cell.angle_gamma   90.00
#
_symmetry.space_group_name_H-M   'P 1'
#
loop_
_entity.id
_entity.type
_entity.pdbx_description
1 polymer ?
#
loop_
_entity_poly.entity_id
_entity_poly.type
_entity_poly.pdbx_seq_one_letter_code
_entity_poly.pdbx_strand_id
1 'polypeptide(L)'
;MKLLHTCLAVLLMALCTGPVAVAQTTTMDYSYYDGTTDLAQTGSGKKETYDVAIHINQPALTGTTIKGVIISIPHTTAVSNLKVWLSKELTLQSIDGKKQNVPDICTQPADTTLAFNSTYIPLDQPYTITEGGVYVGYTFTINAVGTDQNAANPLIVCESQNEGGFMIHSTKKYLKWVDQSDVANLAMTVRIDGVAANSASVSLPATIYTITGQTATTNVTVANYGANGVQSFDIDYTVNGTALTQHCDLPAGQQLPGEFGKSTQVSVSLPAIGADGTYPATISISKVNGQPNSSTAAPTAFEVDARAFIPTHRPVIEEFTGTWCGNCPRGYVAMKAMKRLHPDRFVGLAYHFNDSMMVMTQEQFPLSVTGYPIASIERHGTTDPYFGSDSKGAHPLYIEREWLAYANQYVPVDVAVEAKLSADGKEVTAQA
;
A
#
# COMPACT_ATOMS: atom_id res chain seq x y z
N MET A 1 29.38 38.52 -72.40
CA MET A 1 29.23 37.33 -71.53
C MET A 1 27.97 37.49 -70.71
N LYS A 2 26.94 36.70 -71.04
CA LYS A 2 25.68 36.60 -70.29
C LYS A 2 25.90 35.72 -69.07
N LEU A 3 25.50 36.14 -67.88
CA LEU A 3 25.42 35.28 -66.70
C LEU A 3 23.96 35.15 -66.27
N LEU A 4 23.45 33.93 -66.48
CA LEU A 4 22.16 33.42 -66.04
C LEU A 4 22.04 33.54 -64.52
N HIS A 5 20.91 34.08 -64.04
CA HIS A 5 20.46 33.91 -62.67
C HIS A 5 19.59 32.65 -62.61
N THR A 6 20.10 31.59 -62.00
CA THR A 6 19.37 30.34 -61.73
C THR A 6 18.60 30.47 -60.42
N CYS A 7 17.27 30.51 -60.48
CA CYS A 7 16.38 30.35 -59.34
C CYS A 7 16.46 28.90 -58.83
N LEU A 8 16.87 28.69 -57.58
CA LEU A 8 16.77 27.41 -56.90
C LEU A 8 15.51 27.40 -56.03
N ALA A 9 14.49 26.65 -56.46
CA ALA A 9 13.31 26.38 -55.66
C ALA A 9 13.64 25.39 -54.55
N VAL A 10 13.46 25.80 -53.28
CA VAL A 10 13.58 24.92 -52.12
C VAL A 10 12.25 24.18 -51.95
N LEU A 11 12.23 22.89 -52.28
CA LEU A 11 11.12 21.99 -52.02
C LEU A 11 11.22 21.53 -50.55
N LEU A 12 10.37 22.08 -49.69
CA LEU A 12 10.25 21.67 -48.29
C LEU A 12 9.46 20.35 -48.23
N MET A 13 10.13 19.20 -48.09
CA MET A 13 9.47 17.95 -47.73
C MET A 13 9.05 18.01 -46.26
N ALA A 14 7.75 18.12 -46.01
CA ALA A 14 7.17 17.86 -44.70
C ALA A 14 7.31 16.37 -44.39
N LEU A 15 8.27 16.02 -43.52
CA LEU A 15 8.35 14.70 -42.91
C LEU A 15 7.18 14.56 -41.92
N CYS A 16 6.10 13.91 -42.36
CA CYS A 16 5.08 13.38 -41.46
C CYS A 16 5.73 12.29 -40.60
N THR A 17 6.23 12.63 -39.42
CA THR A 17 6.56 11.65 -38.39
C THR A 17 5.25 11.15 -37.79
N GLY A 18 4.73 10.05 -38.31
CA GLY A 18 3.69 9.28 -37.61
C GLY A 18 4.23 8.82 -36.25
N PRO A 19 3.37 8.63 -35.24
CA PRO A 19 3.81 8.15 -33.93
C PRO A 19 4.51 6.80 -34.09
N VAL A 20 5.75 6.72 -33.61
CA VAL A 20 6.50 5.46 -33.52
C VAL A 20 5.75 4.55 -32.55
N ALA A 21 5.26 3.41 -33.02
CA ALA A 21 4.66 2.41 -32.15
C ALA A 21 5.72 1.90 -31.18
N VAL A 22 5.57 2.23 -29.89
CA VAL A 22 6.40 1.68 -28.83
C VAL A 22 6.12 0.18 -28.75
N ALA A 23 7.16 -0.65 -28.76
CA ALA A 23 7.02 -2.10 -28.60
C ALA A 23 6.34 -2.39 -27.25
N GLN A 24 5.16 -3.01 -27.29
CA GLN A 24 4.42 -3.39 -26.09
C GLN A 24 4.96 -4.74 -25.57
N THR A 25 5.09 -4.87 -24.25
CA THR A 25 5.38 -6.15 -23.60
C THR A 25 4.09 -6.81 -23.13
N THR A 26 4.12 -8.14 -23.01
CA THR A 26 3.07 -8.97 -22.38
C THR A 26 3.56 -9.61 -21.08
N THR A 27 4.79 -9.31 -20.68
CA THR A 27 5.43 -9.83 -19.48
C THR A 27 5.34 -8.82 -18.35
N MET A 28 4.91 -9.29 -17.18
CA MET A 28 4.66 -8.51 -15.98
C MET A 28 5.21 -9.28 -14.77
N ASP A 29 5.58 -8.56 -13.72
CA ASP A 29 5.97 -9.14 -12.45
C ASP A 29 4.78 -9.24 -11.47
N TYR A 30 4.77 -10.27 -10.64
CA TYR A 30 3.82 -10.44 -9.54
C TYR A 30 4.61 -10.64 -8.24
N SER A 31 4.24 -9.90 -7.19
CA SER A 31 4.93 -9.92 -5.90
C SER A 31 3.97 -9.48 -4.79
N TYR A 32 4.10 -10.09 -3.61
CA TYR A 32 3.46 -9.61 -2.38
C TYR A 32 4.29 -8.53 -1.66
N TYR A 33 5.56 -8.38 -2.06
CA TYR A 33 6.41 -7.27 -1.64
C TYR A 33 6.11 -6.05 -2.49
N ASP A 34 5.69 -4.96 -1.84
CA ASP A 34 5.25 -3.73 -2.50
C ASP A 34 6.40 -2.81 -2.94
N GLY A 35 7.66 -3.12 -2.58
CA GLY A 35 8.82 -2.30 -2.89
C GLY A 35 9.04 -1.13 -1.94
N THR A 36 8.12 -0.90 -1.00
CA THR A 36 8.14 0.21 -0.04
C THR A 36 8.22 -0.23 1.41
N THR A 37 7.81 -1.47 1.71
CA THR A 37 7.91 -2.08 3.03
C THR A 37 9.34 -2.47 3.38
N ASP A 38 9.69 -2.43 4.67
CA ASP A 38 11.01 -2.86 5.11
C ASP A 38 11.17 -4.38 4.93
N LEU A 39 12.36 -4.78 4.47
CA LEU A 39 12.76 -6.18 4.37
C LEU A 39 13.43 -6.64 5.65
N ALA A 40 13.11 -7.86 6.09
CA ALA A 40 13.70 -8.51 7.26
C ALA A 40 14.21 -9.91 6.93
N GLN A 41 15.24 -10.34 7.65
CA GLN A 41 15.69 -11.73 7.64
C GLN A 41 14.99 -12.54 8.71
N THR A 42 14.60 -13.78 8.40
CA THR A 42 14.00 -14.70 9.37
C THR A 42 14.50 -16.13 9.17
N GLY A 43 14.45 -16.93 10.24
CA GLY A 43 14.87 -18.33 10.21
C GLY A 43 14.64 -19.05 11.53
N SER A 44 15.35 -20.17 11.68
CA SER A 44 15.24 -21.03 12.86
C SER A 44 16.54 -21.13 13.64
N GLY A 45 17.66 -20.61 13.10
CA GLY A 45 19.00 -20.83 13.63
C GLY A 45 19.48 -22.29 13.53
N LYS A 46 18.83 -23.15 12.74
CA LYS A 46 19.14 -24.59 12.67
C LYS A 46 19.59 -25.01 11.28
N LYS A 47 20.45 -26.04 11.24
CA LYS A 47 20.72 -26.84 10.03
C LYS A 47 19.44 -27.58 9.63
N GLU A 48 18.75 -27.10 8.61
CA GLU A 48 17.53 -27.73 8.09
C GLU A 48 17.26 -27.35 6.62
N THR A 49 16.38 -28.13 5.99
CA THR A 49 15.78 -27.79 4.71
C THR A 49 14.55 -26.93 4.93
N TYR A 50 14.45 -25.85 4.15
CA TYR A 50 13.30 -24.95 4.07
C TYR A 50 12.57 -25.21 2.76
N ASP A 51 11.25 -25.27 2.82
CA ASP A 51 10.33 -25.21 1.69
C ASP A 51 9.45 -23.98 1.90
N VAL A 52 9.49 -23.03 0.97
CA VAL A 52 8.72 -21.79 1.08
C VAL A 52 8.02 -21.48 -0.24
N ALA A 53 6.85 -20.83 -0.17
CA ALA A 53 6.10 -20.47 -1.35
C ALA A 53 5.20 -19.26 -1.12
N ILE A 54 4.78 -18.66 -2.24
CA ILE A 54 3.60 -17.80 -2.31
C ILE A 54 2.50 -18.51 -3.07
N HIS A 55 1.25 -18.15 -2.81
CA HIS A 55 0.08 -18.60 -3.55
C HIS A 55 -0.40 -17.51 -4.50
N ILE A 56 -0.42 -17.79 -5.81
CA ILE A 56 -1.02 -16.90 -6.81
C ILE A 56 -2.42 -17.40 -7.09
N ASN A 57 -3.42 -16.69 -6.56
CA ASN A 57 -4.83 -16.98 -6.77
C ASN A 57 -5.58 -15.71 -7.22
N GLN A 58 -5.18 -15.21 -8.38
CA GLN A 58 -5.73 -13.98 -8.96
C GLN A 58 -6.53 -14.32 -10.23
N PRO A 59 -7.87 -14.16 -10.23
CA PRO A 59 -8.68 -14.48 -11.41
C PRO A 59 -8.23 -13.76 -12.68
N ALA A 60 -7.72 -12.53 -12.55
CA ALA A 60 -7.20 -11.74 -13.66
C ALA A 60 -5.92 -12.33 -14.31
N LEU A 61 -5.26 -13.29 -13.65
CA LEU A 61 -4.07 -13.97 -14.16
C LEU A 61 -4.37 -15.37 -14.70
N THR A 62 -5.60 -15.87 -14.59
CA THR A 62 -6.00 -17.16 -15.16
C THR A 62 -5.75 -17.17 -16.68
N GLY A 63 -5.11 -18.22 -17.18
CA GLY A 63 -4.73 -18.37 -18.59
C GLY A 63 -3.39 -17.72 -18.96
N THR A 64 -2.79 -16.90 -18.08
CA THR A 64 -1.43 -16.37 -18.27
C THR A 64 -0.37 -17.41 -17.88
N THR A 65 0.89 -17.18 -18.25
CA THR A 65 1.96 -18.18 -18.12
C THR A 65 3.08 -17.73 -17.20
N ILE A 66 3.38 -18.48 -16.15
CA ILE A 66 4.56 -18.28 -15.31
C ILE A 66 5.81 -18.72 -16.08
N LYS A 67 6.78 -17.82 -16.19
CA LYS A 67 8.04 -18.05 -16.93
C LYS A 67 9.24 -18.29 -16.02
N GLY A 68 9.18 -17.83 -14.78
CA GLY A 68 10.34 -17.81 -13.89
C GLY A 68 10.07 -17.05 -12.61
N VAL A 69 11.09 -17.01 -11.75
CA VAL A 69 11.04 -16.32 -10.46
C VAL A 69 12.28 -15.46 -10.26
N ILE A 70 12.17 -14.47 -9.39
CA ILE A 70 13.29 -13.79 -8.75
C ILE A 70 13.11 -14.06 -7.25
N ILE A 71 14.10 -14.70 -6.65
CA ILE A 71 14.11 -15.01 -5.22
C ILE A 71 15.34 -14.38 -4.58
N SER A 72 15.23 -14.06 -3.29
CA SER A 72 16.32 -13.45 -2.52
C SER A 72 16.66 -14.33 -1.33
N ILE A 73 17.87 -14.87 -1.31
CA ILE A 73 18.42 -15.61 -0.16
C ILE A 73 19.65 -14.85 0.33
N PRO A 74 19.82 -14.60 1.65
CA PRO A 74 21.04 -13.99 2.17
C PRO A 74 22.29 -14.78 1.75
N HIS A 75 23.34 -14.08 1.33
CA HIS A 75 24.57 -14.72 0.89
C HIS A 75 25.21 -15.50 2.05
N THR A 76 25.29 -16.83 1.90
CA THR A 76 26.05 -17.71 2.80
C THR A 76 26.55 -18.94 2.03
N THR A 77 27.72 -19.46 2.43
CA THR A 77 28.24 -20.73 1.89
C THR A 77 27.49 -21.96 2.42
N ALA A 78 26.57 -21.79 3.36
CA ALA A 78 25.83 -22.88 3.98
C ALA A 78 24.67 -23.42 3.13
N VAL A 79 24.22 -22.68 2.11
CA VAL A 79 23.09 -23.05 1.25
C VAL A 79 23.53 -24.14 0.25
N SER A 80 22.65 -25.12 0.05
CA SER A 80 22.80 -26.16 -0.96
C SER A 80 21.43 -26.67 -1.42
N ASN A 81 21.41 -27.48 -2.47
CA ASN A 81 20.20 -28.15 -2.99
C ASN A 81 19.06 -27.16 -3.27
N LEU A 82 19.39 -25.97 -3.79
CA LEU A 82 18.39 -24.99 -4.18
C LEU A 82 17.58 -25.54 -5.37
N LYS A 83 16.26 -25.49 -5.24
CA LYS A 83 15.30 -25.87 -6.26
C LYS A 83 14.18 -24.84 -6.31
N VAL A 84 13.68 -24.54 -7.50
CA VAL A 84 12.41 -23.83 -7.68
C VAL A 84 11.34 -24.82 -8.14
N TRP A 85 10.11 -24.60 -7.72
CA TRP A 85 9.02 -25.54 -7.97
C TRP A 85 7.67 -24.84 -8.04
N LEU A 86 6.73 -25.52 -8.69
CA LEU A 86 5.32 -25.15 -8.77
C LEU A 86 4.47 -26.29 -8.24
N SER A 87 3.38 -25.97 -7.55
CA SER A 87 2.42 -26.96 -7.06
C SER A 87 0.99 -26.42 -7.08
N LYS A 88 -0.01 -27.27 -7.29
CA LYS A 88 -1.42 -26.94 -7.03
C LYS A 88 -1.74 -27.06 -5.56
N GLU A 89 -1.16 -28.07 -4.91
CA GLU A 89 -1.39 -28.38 -3.51
C GLU A 89 -0.07 -28.50 -2.75
N LEU A 90 -0.06 -28.07 -1.49
CA LEU A 90 1.12 -28.17 -0.63
C LEU A 90 1.16 -29.53 0.07
N THR A 91 1.81 -30.51 -0.58
CA THR A 91 1.84 -31.90 -0.12
C THR A 91 3.19 -32.28 0.50
N LEU A 92 3.16 -32.97 1.65
CA LEU A 92 4.34 -33.52 2.31
C LEU A 92 4.31 -35.04 2.32
N GLN A 93 5.40 -35.67 1.90
CA GLN A 93 5.60 -37.12 2.02
C GLN A 93 6.76 -37.44 2.97
N SER A 94 6.68 -38.60 3.61
CA SER A 94 7.76 -39.11 4.45
C SER A 94 8.77 -39.85 3.58
N ILE A 95 9.92 -39.24 3.33
CA ILE A 95 11.02 -39.79 2.53
C ILE A 95 12.26 -39.80 3.43
N ASP A 96 12.89 -40.96 3.60
CA ASP A 96 14.03 -41.18 4.50
C ASP A 96 13.80 -40.70 5.94
N GLY A 97 12.60 -40.94 6.46
CA GLY A 97 12.20 -40.55 7.82
C GLY A 97 11.98 -39.04 8.02
N LYS A 98 12.03 -38.24 6.96
CA LYS A 98 11.78 -36.79 7.01
C LYS A 98 10.57 -36.41 6.17
N LYS A 99 9.82 -35.40 6.61
CA LYS A 99 8.81 -34.76 5.77
C LYS A 99 9.52 -33.94 4.69
N GLN A 100 9.20 -34.22 3.44
CA GLN A 100 9.72 -33.51 2.27
C GLN A 100 8.54 -33.02 1.43
N ASN A 101 8.68 -31.81 0.90
CA ASN A 101 7.75 -31.27 -0.08
C ASN A 101 7.77 -32.09 -1.37
N VAL A 102 6.59 -32.36 -1.92
CA VAL A 102 6.42 -33.08 -3.19
C VAL A 102 5.52 -32.25 -4.11
N PRO A 103 6.11 -31.31 -4.88
CA PRO A 103 5.37 -30.49 -5.84
C PRO A 103 4.78 -31.33 -6.97
N ASP A 104 3.55 -31.03 -7.38
CA ASP A 104 2.80 -31.82 -8.38
C ASP A 104 2.79 -31.21 -9.80
N ILE A 105 3.36 -30.02 -10.00
CA ILE A 105 3.52 -29.40 -11.32
C ILE A 105 4.95 -29.55 -11.83
N CYS A 106 5.93 -28.95 -11.14
CA CYS A 106 7.32 -29.04 -11.56
C CYS A 106 8.28 -28.84 -10.39
N THR A 107 9.52 -29.32 -10.56
CA THR A 107 10.63 -29.04 -9.66
C THR A 107 11.92 -29.08 -10.47
N GLN A 108 12.73 -28.04 -10.38
CA GLN A 108 14.02 -27.97 -11.06
C GLN A 108 15.11 -27.45 -10.11
N PRO A 109 16.37 -27.89 -10.26
CA PRO A 109 17.51 -27.25 -9.61
C PRO A 109 17.62 -25.78 -10.01
N ALA A 110 18.15 -24.94 -9.12
CA ALA A 110 18.47 -23.55 -9.44
C ALA A 110 19.85 -23.16 -8.90
N ASP A 111 20.50 -22.23 -9.59
CA ASP A 111 21.79 -21.70 -9.21
C ASP A 111 21.66 -20.74 -8.02
N THR A 112 22.34 -21.07 -6.92
CA THR A 112 22.35 -20.26 -5.69
C THR A 112 22.91 -18.85 -5.91
N THR A 113 23.80 -18.67 -6.89
CA THR A 113 24.36 -17.35 -7.20
C THR A 113 23.30 -16.40 -7.76
N LEU A 114 22.30 -16.92 -8.50
CA LEU A 114 21.18 -16.10 -8.96
C LEU A 114 20.29 -15.66 -7.79
N ALA A 115 20.03 -16.57 -6.84
CA ALA A 115 19.25 -16.26 -5.64
C ALA A 115 19.96 -15.28 -4.68
N PHE A 116 21.29 -15.33 -4.58
CA PHE A 116 22.07 -14.38 -3.78
C PHE A 116 22.11 -12.98 -4.38
N ASN A 117 22.00 -12.88 -5.71
CA ASN A 117 22.02 -11.62 -6.44
C ASN A 117 20.62 -11.16 -6.88
N SER A 118 19.56 -11.78 -6.35
CA SER A 118 18.16 -11.48 -6.72
C SER A 118 17.96 -11.38 -8.24
N THR A 119 18.54 -12.34 -8.96
CA THR A 119 18.52 -12.39 -10.43
C THR A 119 17.47 -13.38 -10.91
N TYR A 120 16.95 -13.15 -12.11
CA TYR A 120 15.92 -13.97 -12.74
C TYR A 120 16.35 -15.43 -12.95
N ILE A 121 15.51 -16.35 -12.48
CA ILE A 121 15.64 -17.80 -12.63
C ILE A 121 14.50 -18.28 -13.55
N PRO A 122 14.80 -18.66 -14.81
CA PRO A 122 13.78 -19.16 -15.73
C PRO A 122 13.30 -20.55 -15.32
N LEU A 123 12.02 -20.84 -15.54
CA LEU A 123 11.50 -22.20 -15.48
C LEU A 123 11.79 -22.94 -16.79
N ASP A 124 12.30 -24.17 -16.67
CA ASP A 124 12.52 -25.08 -17.79
C ASP A 124 11.20 -25.43 -18.49
N GLN A 125 10.12 -25.49 -17.69
CA GLN A 125 8.75 -25.74 -18.15
C GLN A 125 7.85 -24.61 -17.62
N PRO A 126 7.56 -23.59 -18.44
CA PRO A 126 6.56 -22.58 -18.12
C PRO A 126 5.19 -23.19 -17.81
N TYR A 127 4.42 -22.55 -16.93
CA TYR A 127 3.14 -23.07 -16.47
C TYR A 127 2.00 -22.08 -16.66
N THR A 128 0.90 -22.52 -17.27
CA THR A 128 -0.32 -21.71 -17.41
C THR A 128 -1.13 -21.75 -16.13
N ILE A 129 -1.42 -20.58 -15.57
CA ILE A 129 -2.22 -20.42 -14.34
C ILE A 129 -3.66 -20.86 -14.61
N THR A 130 -4.18 -21.74 -13.77
CA THR A 130 -5.57 -22.23 -13.82
C THR A 130 -6.45 -21.52 -12.79
N GLU A 131 -7.77 -21.69 -12.88
CA GLU A 131 -8.74 -21.11 -11.94
C GLU A 131 -8.47 -21.47 -10.46
N GLY A 132 -7.87 -22.63 -10.20
CA GLY A 132 -7.49 -23.05 -8.84
C GLY A 132 -6.25 -22.39 -8.27
N GLY A 133 -5.64 -21.43 -8.99
CA GLY A 133 -4.38 -20.81 -8.60
C GLY A 133 -3.18 -21.75 -8.73
N VAL A 134 -2.05 -21.31 -8.18
CA VAL A 134 -0.79 -22.07 -8.15
C VAL A 134 0.12 -21.57 -7.04
N TYR A 135 0.74 -22.50 -6.31
CA TYR A 135 1.84 -22.21 -5.41
C TYR A 135 3.14 -22.12 -6.20
N VAL A 136 3.88 -21.03 -6.00
CA VAL A 136 5.20 -20.80 -6.58
C VAL A 136 6.20 -20.75 -5.45
N GLY A 137 7.15 -21.67 -5.44
CA GLY A 137 8.03 -21.85 -4.29
C GLY A 137 9.45 -22.24 -4.63
N TYR A 138 10.26 -22.25 -3.58
CA TYR A 138 11.63 -22.74 -3.63
C TYR A 138 11.99 -23.52 -2.37
N THR A 139 12.93 -24.44 -2.54
CA THR A 139 13.45 -25.32 -1.50
C THR A 139 14.96 -25.19 -1.46
N PHE A 140 15.55 -25.11 -0.28
CA PHE A 140 17.00 -25.15 -0.11
C PHE A 140 17.39 -25.71 1.26
N THR A 141 18.64 -26.12 1.42
CA THR A 141 19.16 -26.69 2.66
C THR A 141 20.29 -25.85 3.23
N ILE A 142 20.16 -25.47 4.50
CA ILE A 142 21.25 -24.93 5.31
C ILE A 142 22.04 -26.08 5.92
N ASN A 143 23.32 -26.20 5.57
CA ASN A 143 24.20 -27.29 6.01
C ASN A 143 24.96 -27.02 7.30
N ALA A 144 25.16 -25.74 7.63
CA ALA A 144 25.87 -25.25 8.82
C ALA A 144 25.31 -23.88 9.22
N VAL A 145 25.30 -23.56 10.51
CA VAL A 145 24.88 -22.23 11.01
C VAL A 145 26.05 -21.58 11.73
N GLY A 146 26.51 -22.16 12.85
CA GLY A 146 27.62 -21.59 13.61
C GLY A 146 27.33 -20.16 14.04
N THR A 147 28.23 -19.22 13.69
CA THR A 147 28.07 -17.78 13.94
C THR A 147 27.54 -17.00 12.71
N ASP A 148 27.23 -17.68 11.62
CA ASP A 148 26.72 -17.05 10.39
C ASP A 148 25.24 -16.66 10.56
N GLN A 149 25.00 -15.36 10.65
CA GLN A 149 23.65 -14.81 10.84
C GLN A 149 22.76 -15.00 9.60
N ASN A 150 23.33 -15.01 8.39
CA ASN A 150 22.61 -15.26 7.15
C ASN A 150 22.17 -16.73 7.09
N ALA A 151 23.03 -17.65 7.53
CA ALA A 151 22.65 -19.06 7.65
C ALA A 151 21.62 -19.31 8.77
N ALA A 152 21.66 -18.50 9.84
CA ALA A 152 20.68 -18.57 10.93
C ALA A 152 19.29 -18.05 10.51
N ASN A 153 19.26 -17.05 9.60
CA ASN A 153 18.07 -16.35 9.14
C ASN A 153 17.99 -16.29 7.60
N PRO A 154 17.85 -17.44 6.91
CA PRO A 154 18.09 -17.53 5.47
C PRO A 154 16.90 -17.13 4.59
N LEU A 155 15.81 -16.63 5.16
CA LEU A 155 14.63 -16.18 4.42
C LEU A 155 14.53 -14.65 4.47
N ILE A 156 14.26 -14.01 3.34
CA ILE A 156 13.90 -12.59 3.29
C ILE A 156 12.37 -12.47 3.24
N VAL A 157 11.82 -11.64 4.12
CA VAL A 157 10.38 -11.34 4.20
C VAL A 157 10.15 -9.83 4.23
N CYS A 158 8.94 -9.39 3.93
CA CYS A 158 8.49 -8.00 4.04
C CYS A 158 7.37 -7.88 5.08
N GLU A 159 7.29 -6.75 5.80
CA GLU A 159 6.25 -6.47 6.79
C GLU A 159 4.87 -6.14 6.16
N SER A 160 4.50 -6.84 5.09
CA SER A 160 3.15 -6.83 4.49
C SER A 160 2.38 -8.10 4.89
N GLN A 161 1.06 -7.98 5.03
CA GLN A 161 0.18 -9.06 5.52
C GLN A 161 -0.93 -9.35 4.52
N ASN A 162 -0.61 -10.11 3.47
CA ASN A 162 -1.58 -10.57 2.48
C ASN A 162 -1.64 -12.10 2.50
N GLU A 163 -2.86 -12.64 2.63
CA GLU A 163 -3.14 -14.08 2.65
C GLU A 163 -2.46 -14.83 1.49
N GLY A 164 -1.88 -15.99 1.78
CA GLY A 164 -1.13 -16.78 0.80
C GLY A 164 0.24 -16.20 0.42
N GLY A 165 0.65 -15.07 0.99
CA GLY A 165 1.92 -14.42 0.71
C GLY A 165 3.13 -15.05 1.40
N PHE A 166 2.96 -15.95 2.37
CA PHE A 166 4.08 -16.71 2.95
C PHE A 166 3.69 -18.08 3.50
N MET A 167 3.87 -19.11 2.67
CA MET A 167 3.75 -20.51 3.06
C MET A 167 5.11 -21.04 3.47
N ILE A 168 5.22 -21.73 4.61
CA ILE A 168 6.47 -22.31 5.09
C ILE A 168 6.30 -23.73 5.61
N HIS A 169 7.23 -24.60 5.22
CA HIS A 169 7.55 -25.87 5.85
C HIS A 169 9.06 -25.94 6.07
N SER A 170 9.50 -26.63 7.13
CA SER A 170 10.91 -26.86 7.38
C SER A 170 11.13 -28.14 8.16
N THR A 171 12.24 -28.83 7.88
CA THR A 171 12.47 -30.18 8.42
C THR A 171 12.67 -30.27 9.94
N LYS A 172 12.80 -29.14 10.67
CA LYS A 172 12.97 -29.12 12.14
C LYS A 172 12.07 -28.14 12.89
N LYS A 173 11.69 -27.00 12.33
CA LYS A 173 10.84 -25.99 13.01
C LYS A 173 9.38 -26.11 12.60
N TYR A 174 9.10 -26.09 11.29
CA TYR A 174 7.75 -26.13 10.73
C TYR A 174 7.49 -27.50 10.10
N LEU A 175 7.20 -28.53 10.90
CA LEU A 175 7.06 -29.92 10.45
C LEU A 175 5.80 -30.20 9.60
N LYS A 176 4.98 -29.18 9.37
CA LYS A 176 3.82 -29.15 8.46
C LYS A 176 3.85 -27.81 7.73
N TRP A 177 3.13 -27.71 6.62
CA TRP A 177 2.87 -26.42 6.00
C TRP A 177 2.11 -25.51 6.95
N VAL A 178 2.59 -24.28 7.09
CA VAL A 178 1.99 -23.22 7.90
C VAL A 178 1.90 -21.97 7.03
N ASP A 179 0.75 -21.30 7.07
CA ASP A 179 0.63 -19.95 6.54
C ASP A 179 1.16 -18.94 7.59
N GLN A 180 2.11 -18.12 7.19
CA GLN A 180 2.71 -17.05 8.00
C GLN A 180 2.35 -15.66 7.46
N SER A 181 1.38 -15.57 6.55
CA SER A 181 0.95 -14.34 5.90
C SER A 181 0.44 -13.28 6.87
N ASP A 182 -0.13 -13.67 8.01
CA ASP A 182 -0.55 -12.74 9.08
C ASP A 182 0.63 -12.11 9.84
N VAL A 183 1.86 -12.61 9.62
CA VAL A 183 3.07 -12.10 10.25
C VAL A 183 3.88 -11.29 9.25
N ALA A 184 4.12 -11.85 8.07
CA ALA A 184 4.90 -11.24 7.00
C ALA A 184 4.61 -11.93 5.66
N ASN A 185 5.01 -11.32 4.55
CA ASN A 185 5.01 -11.97 3.24
C ASN A 185 6.43 -12.31 2.77
N LEU A 186 6.56 -13.34 1.96
CA LEU A 186 7.83 -13.82 1.42
C LEU A 186 8.30 -12.84 0.33
N ALA A 187 9.54 -12.36 0.44
CA ALA A 187 10.12 -11.48 -0.56
C ALA A 187 10.57 -12.30 -1.78
N MET A 188 9.69 -12.39 -2.77
CA MET A 188 9.99 -12.95 -4.08
C MET A 188 9.08 -12.37 -5.15
N THR A 189 9.52 -12.50 -6.40
CA THR A 189 8.78 -12.05 -7.58
C THR A 189 8.58 -13.21 -8.54
N VAL A 190 7.41 -13.28 -9.16
CA VAL A 190 7.06 -14.27 -10.18
C VAL A 190 6.87 -13.55 -11.49
N ARG A 191 7.56 -13.99 -12.54
CA ARG A 191 7.46 -13.41 -13.87
C ARG A 191 6.37 -14.12 -14.66
N ILE A 192 5.39 -13.36 -15.13
CA ILE A 192 4.19 -13.85 -15.80
C ILE A 192 4.12 -13.23 -17.20
N ASP A 193 3.81 -14.05 -18.20
CA ASP A 193 3.68 -13.66 -19.59
C ASP A 193 2.27 -13.94 -20.12
N GLY A 194 1.90 -13.29 -21.23
CA GLY A 194 0.55 -13.36 -21.80
C GLY A 194 -0.47 -12.47 -21.09
N VAL A 195 -0.01 -11.47 -20.32
CA VAL A 195 -0.85 -10.46 -19.68
C VAL A 195 -1.19 -9.39 -20.70
N ALA A 196 -2.35 -8.73 -20.55
CA ALA A 196 -2.70 -7.57 -21.34
C ALA A 196 -1.61 -6.48 -21.25
N ALA A 197 -1.30 -5.84 -22.38
CA ALA A 197 -0.25 -4.83 -22.44
C ALA A 197 -0.59 -3.60 -21.57
N ASN A 198 -1.85 -3.13 -21.63
CA ASN A 198 -2.32 -1.95 -20.92
C ASN A 198 -3.64 -2.27 -20.24
N SER A 199 -3.62 -2.38 -18.91
CA SER A 199 -4.80 -2.67 -18.09
C SER A 199 -4.67 -1.95 -16.76
N ALA A 200 -5.68 -1.19 -16.38
CA ALA A 200 -5.71 -0.51 -15.09
C ALA A 200 -7.14 -0.46 -14.53
N SER A 201 -7.22 -0.33 -13.21
CA SER A 201 -8.47 -0.07 -12.48
C SER A 201 -8.39 1.25 -11.74
N VAL A 202 -9.57 1.76 -11.38
CA VAL A 202 -9.74 2.96 -10.56
C VAL A 202 -10.68 2.63 -9.40
N SER A 203 -10.34 3.09 -8.21
CA SER A 203 -11.22 3.07 -7.03
C SER A 203 -11.16 4.41 -6.30
N LEU A 204 -12.22 4.72 -5.56
CA LEU A 204 -12.41 5.99 -4.88
C LEU A 204 -13.43 5.82 -3.73
N PRO A 205 -13.52 6.78 -2.79
CA PRO A 205 -14.56 6.74 -1.76
C PRO A 205 -15.97 6.69 -2.36
N ALA A 206 -16.89 5.99 -1.68
CA ALA A 206 -18.28 5.87 -2.14
C ALA A 206 -19.01 7.22 -2.23
N THR A 207 -18.60 8.19 -1.44
CA THR A 207 -19.15 9.56 -1.44
C THR A 207 -18.00 10.56 -1.47
N ILE A 208 -18.13 11.57 -2.32
CA ILE A 208 -17.22 12.70 -2.41
C ILE A 208 -17.98 13.97 -2.05
N TYR A 209 -17.49 14.70 -1.06
CA TYR A 209 -18.09 15.95 -0.61
C TYR A 209 -17.50 17.13 -1.36
N THR A 210 -18.36 18.01 -1.88
CA THR A 210 -17.97 19.23 -2.59
C THR A 210 -18.75 20.44 -2.09
N ILE A 211 -18.21 21.64 -2.33
CA ILE A 211 -18.92 22.89 -2.07
C ILE A 211 -19.72 23.28 -3.31
N THR A 212 -21.00 23.56 -3.13
CA THR A 212 -21.91 23.99 -4.18
C THR A 212 -21.36 25.21 -4.94
N GLY A 213 -21.45 25.15 -6.26
CA GLY A 213 -20.93 26.18 -7.17
C GLY A 213 -19.42 26.16 -7.37
N GLN A 214 -18.68 25.28 -6.70
CA GLN A 214 -17.22 25.17 -6.81
C GLN A 214 -16.80 23.86 -7.49
N THR A 215 -15.75 23.93 -8.29
CA THR A 215 -15.04 22.73 -8.74
C THR A 215 -14.32 22.09 -7.55
N ALA A 216 -14.27 20.76 -7.52
CA ALA A 216 -13.57 20.03 -6.48
C ALA A 216 -12.46 19.15 -7.06
N THR A 217 -11.59 18.66 -6.19
CA THR A 217 -10.66 17.59 -6.51
C THR A 217 -10.93 16.40 -5.59
N THR A 218 -10.69 15.20 -6.10
CA THR A 218 -10.77 13.95 -5.34
C THR A 218 -9.56 13.09 -5.64
N ASN A 219 -9.07 12.35 -4.65
CA ASN A 219 -8.03 11.36 -4.87
C ASN A 219 -8.67 10.04 -5.28
N VAL A 220 -8.28 9.55 -6.46
CA VAL A 220 -8.60 8.21 -6.91
C VAL A 220 -7.37 7.32 -6.78
N THR A 221 -7.56 6.05 -6.44
CA THR A 221 -6.50 5.05 -6.46
C THR A 221 -6.52 4.37 -7.83
N VAL A 222 -5.41 4.46 -8.55
CA VAL A 222 -5.21 3.76 -9.83
C VAL A 222 -4.31 2.57 -9.58
N ALA A 223 -4.74 1.37 -9.98
CA ALA A 223 -3.93 0.16 -9.89
C ALA A 223 -3.64 -0.43 -11.27
N ASN A 224 -2.38 -0.80 -11.51
CA ASN A 224 -1.90 -1.41 -12.74
C ASN A 224 -2.14 -2.92 -12.75
N TYR A 225 -2.65 -3.42 -13.87
CA TYR A 225 -2.77 -4.84 -14.17
C TYR A 225 -2.20 -5.19 -15.55
N GLY A 226 -1.53 -4.22 -16.21
CA GLY A 226 -0.95 -4.38 -17.52
C GLY A 226 0.58 -4.50 -17.47
N ALA A 227 1.14 -5.17 -18.47
CA ALA A 227 2.57 -5.41 -18.57
C ALA A 227 3.42 -4.15 -18.81
N ASN A 228 2.87 -3.09 -19.42
CA ASN A 228 3.61 -1.85 -19.71
C ASN A 228 3.66 -0.85 -18.53
N GLY A 229 2.97 -1.16 -17.42
CA GLY A 229 2.78 -0.18 -16.35
C GLY A 229 1.90 1.00 -16.77
N VAL A 230 1.87 2.05 -15.92
CA VAL A 230 1.03 3.24 -16.15
C VAL A 230 1.90 4.49 -16.03
N GLN A 231 1.96 5.27 -17.10
CA GLN A 231 2.59 6.59 -17.15
C GLN A 231 1.56 7.70 -17.37
N SER A 232 0.46 7.38 -18.05
CA SER A 232 -0.72 8.25 -18.13
C SER A 232 -1.99 7.42 -18.31
N PHE A 233 -3.14 8.02 -18.04
CA PHE A 233 -4.44 7.38 -18.23
C PHE A 233 -5.54 8.40 -18.52
N ASP A 234 -6.57 7.96 -19.24
CA ASP A 234 -7.81 8.73 -19.45
C ASP A 234 -8.89 8.13 -18.55
N ILE A 235 -9.60 8.98 -17.82
CA ILE A 235 -10.83 8.58 -17.12
C ILE A 235 -12.04 9.09 -17.86
N ASP A 236 -13.06 8.24 -17.94
CA ASP A 236 -14.41 8.59 -18.35
C ASP A 236 -15.33 8.46 -17.13
N TYR A 237 -16.04 9.53 -16.82
CA TYR A 237 -16.91 9.59 -15.66
C TYR A 237 -18.20 10.34 -15.95
N THR A 238 -19.23 10.04 -15.17
CA THR A 238 -20.51 10.74 -15.21
C THR A 238 -20.79 11.38 -13.87
N VAL A 239 -21.33 12.61 -13.87
CA VAL A 239 -21.86 13.24 -12.66
C VAL A 239 -23.25 13.79 -13.00
N ASN A 240 -24.28 13.29 -12.31
CA ASN A 240 -25.67 13.64 -12.58
C ASN A 240 -26.06 13.50 -14.07
N GLY A 241 -25.63 12.42 -14.71
CA GLY A 241 -25.88 12.14 -16.13
C GLY A 241 -25.04 12.96 -17.13
N THR A 242 -24.21 13.89 -16.66
CA THR A 242 -23.26 14.61 -17.53
C THR A 242 -22.00 13.78 -17.70
N ALA A 243 -21.70 13.38 -18.93
CA ALA A 243 -20.48 12.64 -19.27
C ALA A 243 -19.28 13.57 -19.41
N LEU A 244 -18.16 13.18 -18.82
CA LEU A 244 -16.90 13.92 -18.77
C LEU A 244 -15.73 12.97 -19.00
N THR A 245 -14.66 13.52 -19.57
CA THR A 245 -13.39 12.80 -19.77
C THR A 245 -12.27 13.68 -19.23
N GLN A 246 -11.30 13.06 -18.57
CA GLN A 246 -10.09 13.75 -18.11
C GLN A 246 -8.85 12.91 -18.40
N HIS A 247 -7.85 13.56 -19.01
CA HIS A 247 -6.51 13.00 -19.16
C HIS A 247 -5.66 13.26 -17.92
N CYS A 248 -4.89 12.27 -17.48
CA CYS A 248 -4.02 12.33 -16.32
C CYS A 248 -2.61 11.83 -16.67
N ASP A 249 -1.61 12.71 -16.58
CA ASP A 249 -0.20 12.34 -16.64
C ASP A 249 0.31 12.03 -15.23
N LEU A 250 1.03 10.90 -15.08
CA LEU A 250 1.69 10.57 -13.83
C LEU A 250 3.11 11.17 -13.81
N PRO A 251 3.43 12.02 -12.82
CA PRO A 251 4.81 12.45 -12.57
C PRO A 251 5.73 11.24 -12.40
N ALA A 252 7.02 11.38 -12.74
CA ALA A 252 7.98 10.27 -12.72
C ALA A 252 8.01 9.46 -11.41
N GLY A 253 7.80 10.11 -10.24
CA GLY A 253 7.75 9.44 -8.94
C GLY A 253 6.43 8.72 -8.61
N GLN A 254 5.41 8.82 -9.46
CA GLN A 254 4.10 8.18 -9.32
C GLN A 254 3.80 7.21 -10.47
N GLN A 255 4.71 7.09 -11.45
CA GLN A 255 4.54 6.13 -12.54
C GLN A 255 4.57 4.70 -11.99
N LEU A 256 3.64 3.87 -12.47
CA LEU A 256 3.52 2.49 -12.02
C LEU A 256 4.35 1.58 -12.95
N PRO A 257 5.19 0.68 -12.40
CA PRO A 257 5.91 -0.29 -13.21
C PRO A 257 4.97 -1.36 -13.78
N GLY A 258 5.48 -2.18 -14.70
CA GLY A 258 4.84 -3.40 -15.20
C GLY A 258 4.80 -4.51 -14.15
N GLU A 259 4.12 -4.23 -13.03
CA GLU A 259 3.94 -5.15 -11.90
C GLU A 259 2.48 -5.15 -11.48
N PHE A 260 1.95 -6.34 -11.20
CA PHE A 260 0.52 -6.57 -10.92
C PHE A 260 0.09 -5.89 -9.63
N GLY A 261 -1.04 -5.18 -9.67
CA GLY A 261 -1.69 -4.60 -8.51
C GLY A 261 -0.99 -3.36 -7.93
N LYS A 262 0.18 -2.94 -8.45
CA LYS A 262 0.82 -1.69 -8.01
C LYS A 262 -0.13 -0.53 -8.20
N SER A 263 -0.20 0.34 -7.21
CA SER A 263 -1.13 1.45 -7.22
C SER A 263 -0.52 2.75 -6.75
N THR A 264 -1.16 3.84 -7.17
CA THR A 264 -0.86 5.20 -6.72
C THR A 264 -2.15 5.99 -6.57
N GLN A 265 -2.13 7.02 -5.72
CA GLN A 265 -3.23 7.99 -5.65
C GLN A 265 -2.98 9.14 -6.62
N VAL A 266 -4.04 9.54 -7.32
CA VAL A 266 -4.04 10.61 -8.31
C VAL A 266 -5.19 11.56 -8.03
N SER A 267 -4.91 12.86 -8.01
CA SER A 267 -5.96 13.88 -7.91
C SER A 267 -6.68 14.06 -9.25
N VAL A 268 -8.00 13.91 -9.22
CA VAL A 268 -8.93 14.07 -10.34
C VAL A 268 -9.84 15.25 -10.06
N SER A 269 -10.18 16.03 -11.09
CA SER A 269 -11.09 17.17 -10.95
C SER A 269 -12.54 16.74 -11.13
N LEU A 270 -13.43 17.30 -10.33
CA LEU A 270 -14.87 17.18 -10.47
C LEU A 270 -15.47 18.52 -10.89
N PRO A 271 -16.50 18.50 -11.76
CA PRO A 271 -17.18 19.73 -12.18
C PRO A 271 -17.86 20.41 -11.00
N ALA A 272 -18.13 21.71 -11.15
CA ALA A 272 -18.95 22.43 -10.20
C ALA A 272 -20.41 21.92 -10.24
N ILE A 273 -20.97 21.70 -9.06
CA ILE A 273 -22.37 21.27 -8.90
C ILE A 273 -23.21 22.49 -8.51
N GLY A 274 -24.22 22.80 -9.31
CA GLY A 274 -24.95 24.07 -9.20
C GLY A 274 -25.92 24.20 -8.03
N ALA A 275 -26.26 23.10 -7.36
CA ALA A 275 -27.20 23.11 -6.24
C ALA A 275 -26.80 22.08 -5.18
N ASP A 276 -27.24 22.31 -3.94
CA ASP A 276 -27.07 21.36 -2.86
C ASP A 276 -27.84 20.07 -3.15
N GLY A 277 -27.22 18.93 -2.85
CA GLY A 277 -27.82 17.61 -3.05
C GLY A 277 -26.80 16.52 -3.27
N THR A 278 -27.30 15.29 -3.35
CA THR A 278 -26.52 14.09 -3.64
C THR A 278 -26.77 13.66 -5.07
N TYR A 279 -25.70 13.48 -5.83
CA TYR A 279 -25.74 13.22 -7.26
C TYR A 279 -25.06 11.89 -7.58
N PRO A 280 -25.75 10.96 -8.27
CA PRO A 280 -25.14 9.71 -8.66
C PRO A 280 -24.08 9.95 -9.73
N ALA A 281 -23.01 9.18 -9.64
CA ALA A 281 -21.85 9.28 -10.50
C ALA A 281 -21.24 7.90 -10.78
N THR A 282 -20.50 7.81 -11.88
CA THR A 282 -19.72 6.62 -12.25
C THR A 282 -18.36 7.03 -12.79
N ILE A 283 -17.34 6.18 -12.63
CA ILE A 283 -15.99 6.41 -13.14
C ILE A 283 -15.37 5.13 -13.69
N SER A 284 -14.61 5.25 -14.77
CA SER A 284 -13.82 4.17 -15.36
C SER A 284 -12.54 4.72 -15.99
N ILE A 285 -11.53 3.87 -16.17
CA ILE A 285 -10.34 4.21 -16.98
C ILE A 285 -10.61 3.71 -18.39
N SER A 286 -10.58 4.61 -19.38
CA SER A 286 -10.83 4.24 -20.78
C SER A 286 -9.54 4.05 -21.57
N LYS A 287 -8.46 4.75 -21.22
CA LYS A 287 -7.13 4.56 -21.81
C LYS A 287 -6.03 4.50 -20.77
N VAL A 288 -4.97 3.76 -21.10
CA VAL A 288 -3.69 3.69 -20.37
C VAL A 288 -2.59 3.91 -21.39
N ASN A 289 -1.70 4.87 -21.13
CA ASN A 289 -0.60 5.27 -22.04
C ASN A 289 -1.10 5.57 -23.47
N GLY A 290 -2.27 6.21 -23.57
CA GLY A 290 -2.94 6.52 -24.85
C GLY A 290 -3.56 5.33 -25.59
N GLN A 291 -3.47 4.11 -25.05
CA GLN A 291 -4.04 2.89 -25.62
C GLN A 291 -5.33 2.51 -24.90
N PRO A 292 -6.29 1.81 -25.56
CA PRO A 292 -7.49 1.32 -24.90
C PRO A 292 -7.16 0.49 -23.64
N ASN A 293 -7.87 0.76 -22.55
CA ASN A 293 -7.77 -0.03 -21.34
C ASN A 293 -8.35 -1.43 -21.57
N SER A 294 -7.57 -2.48 -21.29
CA SER A 294 -8.00 -3.88 -21.49
C SER A 294 -8.86 -4.43 -20.36
N SER A 295 -9.00 -3.68 -19.25
CA SER A 295 -9.86 -4.08 -18.14
C SER A 295 -11.32 -4.20 -18.58
N THR A 296 -11.97 -5.29 -18.18
CA THR A 296 -13.40 -5.55 -18.41
C THR A 296 -14.27 -5.19 -17.22
N ALA A 297 -13.69 -4.57 -16.19
CA ALA A 297 -14.43 -4.15 -15.00
C ALA A 297 -15.52 -3.12 -15.36
N ALA A 298 -16.68 -3.23 -14.70
CA ALA A 298 -17.73 -2.24 -14.81
C ALA A 298 -17.25 -0.89 -14.24
N PRO A 299 -17.81 0.25 -14.71
CA PRO A 299 -17.57 1.54 -14.07
C PRO A 299 -17.90 1.50 -12.57
N THR A 300 -17.05 2.11 -11.76
CA THR A 300 -17.24 2.20 -10.30
C THR A 300 -18.28 3.28 -10.01
N ALA A 301 -19.33 2.92 -9.28
CA ALA A 301 -20.36 3.87 -8.84
C ALA A 301 -19.91 4.63 -7.58
N PHE A 302 -20.25 5.91 -7.51
CA PHE A 302 -20.04 6.76 -6.34
C PHE A 302 -21.08 7.89 -6.32
N GLU A 303 -21.09 8.68 -5.26
CA GLU A 303 -21.95 9.85 -5.11
C GLU A 303 -21.12 11.11 -4.96
N VAL A 304 -21.61 12.21 -5.54
CA VAL A 304 -21.12 13.56 -5.25
C VAL A 304 -22.14 14.24 -4.35
N ASP A 305 -21.77 14.51 -3.09
CA ASP A 305 -22.60 15.25 -2.13
C ASP A 305 -22.15 16.72 -2.11
N ALA A 306 -22.96 17.58 -2.74
CA ALA A 306 -22.73 19.02 -2.80
C ALA A 306 -23.48 19.74 -1.68
N ARG A 307 -22.76 20.58 -0.93
CA ARG A 307 -23.29 21.37 0.18
C ARG A 307 -22.83 22.82 0.08
N ALA A 308 -23.62 23.74 0.62
CA ALA A 308 -23.22 25.16 0.71
C ALA A 308 -21.88 25.38 1.43
N PHE A 309 -21.52 24.51 2.38
CA PHE A 309 -20.21 24.47 3.02
C PHE A 309 -19.90 23.05 3.55
N ILE A 310 -18.62 22.73 3.73
CA ILE A 310 -18.17 21.48 4.34
C ILE A 310 -17.58 21.81 5.72
N PRO A 311 -18.14 21.26 6.81
CA PRO A 311 -17.57 21.45 8.15
C PRO A 311 -16.12 20.98 8.25
N THR A 312 -15.31 21.68 9.03
CA THR A 312 -13.93 21.23 9.32
C THR A 312 -13.95 20.30 10.52
N HIS A 313 -13.60 19.03 10.30
CA HIS A 313 -13.44 18.09 11.41
C HIS A 313 -12.18 18.44 12.24
N ARG A 314 -12.40 18.64 13.53
CA ARG A 314 -11.36 18.95 14.54
C ARG A 314 -11.38 17.88 15.63
N PRO A 315 -10.77 16.70 15.38
CA PRO A 315 -10.78 15.62 16.36
C PRO A 315 -10.07 16.06 17.64
N VAL A 316 -10.69 15.80 18.78
CA VAL A 316 -10.10 16.09 20.09
C VAL A 316 -9.11 14.98 20.46
N ILE A 317 -7.91 15.36 20.89
CA ILE A 317 -7.00 14.44 21.59
C ILE A 317 -7.09 14.68 23.10
N GLU A 318 -7.38 13.63 23.85
CA GLU A 318 -7.43 13.63 25.31
C GLU A 318 -6.23 12.84 25.86
N GLU A 319 -5.22 13.53 26.40
CA GLU A 319 -4.05 12.94 27.06
C GLU A 319 -4.29 12.83 28.57
N PHE A 320 -3.94 11.68 29.16
CA PHE A 320 -3.95 11.46 30.60
C PHE A 320 -2.50 11.35 31.08
N THR A 321 -2.14 12.16 32.07
CA THR A 321 -0.74 12.44 32.42
C THR A 321 -0.55 12.78 33.91
N GLY A 322 0.69 13.04 34.31
CA GLY A 322 1.05 13.44 35.67
C GLY A 322 2.49 13.94 35.75
N THR A 323 2.74 14.97 36.56
CA THR A 323 4.08 15.55 36.74
C THR A 323 5.09 14.60 37.38
N TRP A 324 4.61 13.59 38.11
CA TRP A 324 5.41 12.53 38.72
C TRP A 324 5.81 11.42 37.73
N CYS A 325 5.23 11.39 36.54
CA CYS A 325 5.40 10.32 35.55
C CYS A 325 6.60 10.60 34.64
N GLY A 326 7.71 9.88 34.83
CA GLY A 326 8.94 10.06 34.04
C GLY A 326 8.79 9.78 32.53
N ASN A 327 7.78 9.01 32.14
CA ASN A 327 7.47 8.67 30.75
C ASN A 327 6.57 9.70 30.06
N CYS A 328 5.83 10.51 30.83
CA CYS A 328 4.83 11.45 30.34
C CYS A 328 5.36 12.68 29.60
N PRO A 329 6.64 13.12 29.72
CA PRO A 329 7.16 14.21 28.91
C PRO A 329 7.00 14.01 27.40
N ARG A 330 6.96 12.77 26.90
CA ARG A 330 6.74 12.49 25.47
C ARG A 330 5.35 12.93 24.99
N GLY A 331 4.32 12.77 25.83
CA GLY A 331 2.96 13.19 25.52
C GLY A 331 2.85 14.70 25.47
N TYR A 332 3.41 15.41 26.47
CA TYR A 332 3.53 16.87 26.43
C TYR A 332 4.23 17.38 25.16
N VAL A 333 5.35 16.74 24.76
CA VAL A 333 6.06 17.08 23.52
C VAL A 333 5.18 16.84 22.29
N ALA A 334 4.44 15.74 22.23
CA ALA A 334 3.51 15.47 21.14
C ALA A 334 2.39 16.53 21.06
N MET A 335 1.70 16.81 22.17
CA MET A 335 0.62 17.81 22.21
C MET A 335 1.12 19.19 21.79
N LYS A 336 2.32 19.59 22.23
CA LYS A 336 2.97 20.84 21.82
C LYS A 336 3.34 20.85 20.33
N ALA A 337 3.83 19.72 19.81
CA ALA A 337 4.15 19.57 18.39
C ALA A 337 2.87 19.66 17.53
N MET A 338 1.82 18.94 17.89
CA MET A 338 0.52 18.95 17.22
C MET A 338 -0.09 20.36 17.19
N LYS A 339 -0.05 21.11 18.31
CA LYS A 339 -0.53 22.49 18.32
C LYS A 339 0.26 23.41 17.40
N ARG A 340 1.56 23.18 17.24
CA ARG A 340 2.42 23.94 16.33
C ARG A 340 2.19 23.56 14.86
N LEU A 341 2.00 22.27 14.58
CA LEU A 341 1.83 21.74 13.22
C LEU A 341 0.41 22.00 12.68
N HIS A 342 -0.61 21.96 13.55
CA HIS A 342 -2.03 22.07 13.18
C HIS A 342 -2.76 23.15 14.01
N PRO A 343 -2.31 24.42 13.99
CA PRO A 343 -2.78 25.45 14.93
C PRO A 343 -4.29 25.70 14.91
N ASP A 344 -4.91 25.58 13.73
CA ASP A 344 -6.33 25.91 13.48
C ASP A 344 -7.30 24.71 13.64
N ARG A 345 -6.75 23.50 13.77
CA ARG A 345 -7.53 22.25 13.83
C ARG A 345 -7.30 21.47 15.10
N PHE A 346 -6.11 21.57 15.70
CA PHE A 346 -5.76 20.77 16.86
C PHE A 346 -6.44 21.28 18.14
N VAL A 347 -7.23 20.39 18.74
CA VAL A 347 -7.85 20.56 20.04
C VAL A 347 -7.31 19.46 20.96
N GLY A 348 -6.47 19.84 21.91
CA GLY A 348 -5.84 18.93 22.86
C GLY A 348 -6.27 19.23 24.29
N LEU A 349 -6.64 18.19 25.03
CA LEU A 349 -6.96 18.24 26.46
C LEU A 349 -5.97 17.37 27.23
N ALA A 350 -5.49 17.85 28.37
CA ALA A 350 -4.60 17.10 29.26
C ALA A 350 -5.26 16.93 30.63
N TYR A 351 -5.43 15.70 31.07
CA TYR A 351 -6.01 15.32 32.34
C TYR A 351 -4.89 14.85 33.27
N HIS A 352 -4.60 15.67 34.29
CA HIS A 352 -3.60 15.37 35.29
C HIS A 352 -4.17 14.51 36.43
N PHE A 353 -3.41 13.52 36.87
CA PHE A 353 -3.76 12.67 38.01
C PHE A 353 -2.73 12.77 39.14
N ASN A 354 -3.21 12.88 40.38
CA ASN A 354 -2.40 12.87 41.61
C ASN A 354 -1.26 13.90 41.63
N ASP A 355 -1.52 15.11 41.11
CA ASP A 355 -0.61 16.24 41.19
C ASP A 355 -1.37 17.58 41.32
N SER A 356 -0.63 18.70 41.37
CA SER A 356 -1.20 20.04 41.58
C SER A 356 -2.05 20.56 40.43
N MET A 357 -2.07 19.91 39.27
CA MET A 357 -2.86 20.29 38.10
C MET A 357 -4.13 19.45 37.94
N MET A 358 -4.38 18.50 38.85
CA MET A 358 -5.57 17.67 38.87
C MET A 358 -6.82 18.49 39.18
N VAL A 359 -7.80 18.49 38.27
CA VAL A 359 -9.08 19.22 38.40
C VAL A 359 -10.29 18.29 38.56
N MET A 360 -10.10 16.98 38.39
CA MET A 360 -11.12 15.95 38.56
C MET A 360 -10.48 14.64 39.01
N THR A 361 -11.24 13.77 39.67
CA THR A 361 -10.76 12.43 40.08
C THR A 361 -10.67 11.47 38.90
N GLN A 362 -9.88 10.40 39.03
CA GLN A 362 -9.72 9.42 37.95
C GLN A 362 -11.06 8.75 37.59
N GLU A 363 -11.96 8.60 38.54
CA GLU A 363 -13.32 8.07 38.32
C GLU A 363 -14.19 9.02 37.47
N GLN A 364 -13.81 10.29 37.35
CA GLN A 364 -14.49 11.30 36.55
C GLN A 364 -13.88 11.46 35.14
N PHE A 365 -12.78 10.74 34.86
CA PHE A 365 -12.19 10.76 33.53
C PHE A 365 -13.19 10.22 32.50
N PRO A 366 -13.21 10.78 31.28
CA PRO A 366 -14.12 10.33 30.23
C PRO A 366 -13.79 8.92 29.69
N LEU A 367 -12.64 8.36 30.09
CA LEU A 367 -12.14 7.06 29.67
C LEU A 367 -11.54 6.32 30.88
N SER A 368 -11.60 4.99 30.84
CA SER A 368 -10.88 4.17 31.81
C SER A 368 -9.38 4.20 31.50
N VAL A 369 -8.59 4.73 32.43
CA VAL A 369 -7.14 4.88 32.31
C VAL A 369 -6.44 3.84 33.18
N THR A 370 -5.63 3.00 32.55
CA THR A 370 -4.88 1.92 33.22
C THR A 370 -3.38 2.18 33.31
N GLY A 371 -2.89 3.30 32.75
CA GLY A 371 -1.49 3.68 32.77
C GLY A 371 -1.27 5.11 32.25
N TYR A 372 -0.05 5.62 32.46
CA TYR A 372 0.35 6.98 32.08
C TYR A 372 1.74 6.97 31.40
N PRO A 373 1.95 7.74 30.31
CA PRO A 373 0.93 8.52 29.63
C PRO A 373 0.06 7.63 28.73
N ILE A 374 -1.17 8.07 28.49
CA ILE A 374 -2.08 7.46 27.53
C ILE A 374 -2.93 8.55 26.88
N ALA A 375 -3.32 8.38 25.63
CA ALA A 375 -4.18 9.31 24.93
C ALA A 375 -5.34 8.61 24.24
N SER A 376 -6.30 9.41 23.79
CA SER A 376 -7.38 8.97 22.91
C SER A 376 -7.72 10.05 21.90
N ILE A 377 -8.04 9.64 20.67
CA ILE A 377 -8.58 10.50 19.62
C ILE A 377 -10.08 10.24 19.59
N GLU A 378 -10.90 11.27 19.87
CA GLU A 378 -12.37 11.18 19.91
C GLU A 378 -12.94 10.05 20.79
N ARG A 379 -12.21 9.64 21.83
CA ARG A 379 -12.59 8.54 22.73
C ARG A 379 -12.67 7.17 22.04
N HIS A 380 -12.10 7.03 20.84
CA HIS A 380 -12.04 5.79 20.10
C HIS A 380 -10.83 4.96 20.55
N GLY A 381 -10.99 4.32 21.72
CA GLY A 381 -9.93 3.50 22.32
C GLY A 381 -8.78 4.33 22.89
N THR A 382 -7.72 3.66 23.29
CA THR A 382 -6.55 4.28 23.93
C THR A 382 -5.26 3.98 23.17
N THR A 383 -4.35 4.93 23.14
CA THR A 383 -3.10 4.87 22.37
C THR A 383 -1.96 5.59 23.10
N ASP A 384 -0.70 5.41 22.67
CA ASP A 384 0.41 6.23 23.20
C ASP A 384 0.33 7.66 22.62
N PRO A 385 0.49 8.72 23.43
CA PRO A 385 0.31 10.09 22.95
C PRO A 385 1.38 10.56 21.96
N TYR A 386 2.51 9.87 21.81
CA TYR A 386 3.56 10.22 20.85
C TYR A 386 3.66 9.17 19.73
N PHE A 387 3.72 7.90 20.12
CA PHE A 387 3.90 6.79 19.20
C PHE A 387 2.59 6.26 18.60
N GLY A 388 1.42 6.69 19.07
CA GLY A 388 0.16 6.12 18.61
C GLY A 388 0.17 4.59 18.74
N SER A 389 -0.28 3.91 17.67
CA SER A 389 -0.23 2.45 17.54
C SER A 389 1.14 1.90 17.08
N ASP A 390 2.15 2.74 16.82
CA ASP A 390 3.52 2.29 16.54
C ASP A 390 4.22 1.83 17.82
N SER A 391 3.87 0.63 18.27
CA SER A 391 4.43 0.02 19.47
C SER A 391 5.96 -0.19 19.43
N LYS A 392 6.58 -0.16 18.24
CA LYS A 392 8.04 -0.27 18.06
C LYS A 392 8.73 1.10 18.13
N GLY A 393 7.98 2.20 18.06
CA GLY A 393 8.51 3.57 18.04
C GLY A 393 9.43 3.85 16.86
N ALA A 394 9.19 3.19 15.73
CA ALA A 394 9.98 3.34 14.50
C ALA A 394 9.79 4.73 13.87
N HIS A 395 8.63 5.35 14.10
CA HIS A 395 8.25 6.61 13.49
C HIS A 395 8.07 7.71 14.56
N PRO A 396 8.75 8.86 14.42
CA PRO A 396 8.53 9.98 15.32
C PRO A 396 7.12 10.57 15.13
N LEU A 397 6.47 10.93 16.24
CA LEU A 397 5.15 11.60 16.26
C LEU A 397 4.08 10.86 15.44
N TYR A 398 4.07 9.52 15.47
CA TYR A 398 3.14 8.70 14.70
C TYR A 398 1.66 8.97 15.04
N ILE A 399 1.37 9.49 16.24
CA ILE A 399 0.04 9.98 16.63
C ILE A 399 -0.52 11.02 15.66
N GLU A 400 0.33 11.82 15.00
CA GLU A 400 -0.10 12.82 14.03
C GLU A 400 -0.79 12.16 12.84
N ARG A 401 -0.24 11.04 12.35
CA ARG A 401 -0.83 10.32 11.22
C ARG A 401 -2.19 9.75 11.57
N GLU A 402 -2.33 9.21 12.79
CA GLU A 402 -3.61 8.71 13.28
C GLU A 402 -4.63 9.83 13.43
N TRP A 403 -4.23 10.96 14.04
CA TRP A 403 -5.10 12.12 14.19
C TRP A 403 -5.53 12.71 12.83
N LEU A 404 -4.62 12.80 11.85
CA LEU A 404 -4.95 13.23 10.49
C LEU A 404 -5.94 12.28 9.81
N ALA A 405 -5.88 10.97 10.09
CA ALA A 405 -6.83 10.00 9.56
C ALA A 405 -8.25 10.23 10.09
N TYR A 406 -8.40 10.71 11.33
CA TYR A 406 -9.69 11.20 11.83
C TYR A 406 -10.02 12.55 11.19
N ALA A 407 -9.12 13.51 11.26
CA ALA A 407 -9.40 14.90 10.88
C ALA A 407 -9.79 15.05 9.40
N ASN A 408 -9.37 14.13 8.54
CA ASN A 408 -9.72 14.12 7.12
C ASN A 408 -11.05 13.40 6.81
N GLN A 409 -11.76 12.91 7.82
CA GLN A 409 -13.11 12.37 7.67
C GLN A 409 -14.12 13.51 7.54
N TYR A 410 -15.16 13.26 6.75
CA TYR A 410 -16.30 14.17 6.68
C TYR A 410 -17.09 14.11 7.99
N VAL A 411 -17.50 15.28 8.48
CA VAL A 411 -18.47 15.39 9.57
C VAL A 411 -19.68 16.20 9.10
N PRO A 412 -20.92 15.74 9.42
CA PRO A 412 -22.13 16.35 8.89
C PRO A 412 -22.55 17.64 9.61
N VAL A 413 -21.89 17.97 10.73
CA VAL A 413 -22.27 19.07 11.61
C VAL A 413 -21.06 19.95 11.87
N ASP A 414 -21.25 21.26 11.74
CA ASP A 414 -20.33 22.26 12.26
C ASP A 414 -20.86 22.78 13.59
N VAL A 415 -19.96 22.89 14.57
CA VAL A 415 -20.28 23.40 15.91
C VAL A 415 -19.33 24.56 16.18
N ALA A 416 -19.89 25.75 16.40
CA ALA A 416 -19.12 26.95 16.66
C ALA A 416 -19.19 27.29 18.15
N VAL A 417 -18.11 27.03 18.88
CA VAL A 417 -18.02 27.36 20.30
C VAL A 417 -17.24 28.65 20.50
N GLU A 418 -17.84 29.63 21.18
CA GLU A 418 -17.17 30.84 21.64
C GLU A 418 -17.06 30.82 23.16
N ALA A 419 -15.85 31.09 23.69
CA ALA A 419 -15.63 31.27 25.13
C ALA A 419 -15.03 32.65 25.40
N LYS A 420 -15.57 33.36 26.39
CA LYS A 420 -15.11 34.68 26.83
C LYS A 420 -14.76 34.65 28.30
N LEU A 421 -13.56 35.12 28.63
CA LEU A 421 -13.17 35.42 30.00
C LEU A 421 -13.75 36.79 30.37
N SER A 422 -14.38 36.88 31.54
CA SER A 422 -14.88 38.13 32.10
C SER A 422 -13.75 39.15 32.25
N ALA A 423 -14.09 40.44 32.21
CA ALA A 423 -13.09 41.52 32.31
C ALA A 423 -12.26 41.46 33.61
N ASP A 424 -12.79 40.87 34.67
CA ASP A 424 -12.10 40.67 35.95
C ASP A 424 -11.32 39.35 36.03
N GLY A 425 -11.36 38.51 35.00
CA GLY A 425 -10.62 37.26 34.90
C GLY A 425 -11.19 36.11 35.73
N LYS A 426 -12.42 36.22 36.24
CA LYS A 426 -12.99 35.25 37.21
C LYS A 426 -14.02 34.29 36.64
N GLU A 427 -14.64 34.62 35.51
CA GLU A 427 -15.70 33.82 34.91
C GLU A 427 -15.40 33.55 33.45
N VAL A 428 -15.65 32.32 33.00
CA VAL A 428 -15.63 31.96 31.58
C VAL A 428 -17.05 31.66 31.16
N THR A 429 -17.60 32.45 30.24
CA THR A 429 -18.87 32.16 29.59
C THR A 429 -18.61 31.50 28.25
N ALA A 430 -19.18 30.30 28.04
CA ALA A 430 -19.12 29.60 26.77
C ALA A 430 -20.50 29.48 26.14
N GLN A 431 -20.58 29.65 24.82
CA GLN A 431 -21.78 29.42 24.00
C GLN A 431 -21.38 28.55 22.81
N ALA A 432 -22.25 27.63 22.41
CA ALA A 432 -22.02 26.64 21.35
C ALA A 432 -23.14 26.67 20.33
#